data_AF-A0A350DB82-F1
#
_entry.id   AF-A0A350DB82-F1
#
_cell.length_a   1.000
_cell.length_b   1.000
_cell.length_c   1.000
_cell.angle_alpha   90.00
_cell.angle_beta   90.00
_cell.angle_gamma   90.00
#
_symmetry.space_group_name_H-M   'P 1'
#
loop_
_entity.id
_entity.type
_entity.pdbx_description
1 polymer ?
#
loop_
_entity_poly.entity_id
_entity_poly.type
_entity_poly.pdbx_seq_one_letter_code
_entity_poly.pdbx_strand_id
1 'polypeptide(L)'
;SDTILSLSHTPRTLVIFGAGVIGCEYASIFSGLGVKVDLINNRDSLLSFLDDEISDALSYHLRKHGVLIRHNEEYESVEGDEAGVVVRLKSGKKIRADAFLWANGRTGNTDSLGLENIGLEANGRGQLSVDEHYRTSIPHIYAAGDVIGWPS
;
A
#
# COMPACT_ATOMS: atom_id res chain seq x y z
N SER A 1 5.40 -2.81 3.29
CA SER A 1 6.01 -3.61 2.20
C SER A 1 7.38 -4.16 2.55
N ASP A 2 8.26 -3.38 3.17
CA ASP A 2 9.72 -3.62 3.08
C ASP A 2 10.20 -4.94 3.72
N THR A 3 9.45 -5.48 4.69
CA THR A 3 9.75 -6.76 5.37
C THR A 3 9.39 -8.01 4.56
N ILE A 4 8.67 -7.87 3.44
CA ILE A 4 8.21 -9.05 2.67
C ILE A 4 9.36 -9.83 2.04
N LEU A 5 10.46 -9.15 1.71
CA LEU A 5 11.65 -9.74 1.11
C LEU A 5 12.51 -10.51 2.12
N SER A 6 12.26 -10.32 3.43
CA SER A 6 12.99 -11.01 4.50
C SER A 6 12.25 -12.22 5.05
N LEU A 7 11.21 -12.70 4.37
CA LEU A 7 10.50 -13.93 4.76
C LEU A 7 11.46 -15.13 4.69
N SER A 8 11.49 -15.91 5.76
CA SER A 8 12.31 -17.14 5.84
C SER A 8 11.70 -18.33 5.10
N HIS A 9 10.40 -18.26 4.78
CA HIS A 9 9.65 -19.29 4.09
C HIS A 9 8.48 -18.67 3.32
N THR A 10 7.98 -19.38 2.31
CA THR A 10 6.79 -18.97 1.56
C THR A 10 5.52 -19.26 2.37
N PRO A 11 4.66 -18.27 2.65
CA PRO A 11 3.40 -18.49 3.36
C PRO A 11 2.43 -19.30 2.49
N ARG A 12 1.51 -20.04 3.10
CA ARG A 12 0.42 -20.73 2.36
C ARG A 12 -0.75 -19.78 2.10
N THR A 13 -0.97 -18.84 3.02
CA THR A 13 -2.03 -17.83 2.93
C THR A 13 -1.48 -16.43 3.24
N LEU A 14 -1.88 -15.44 2.45
CA LEU A 14 -1.43 -14.05 2.57
C LEU A 14 -2.61 -13.10 2.46
N VAL A 15 -2.77 -12.22 3.44
CA VAL A 15 -3.66 -11.05 3.31
C VAL A 15 -2.82 -9.84 2.89
N ILE A 16 -3.21 -9.18 1.81
CA ILE A 16 -2.62 -7.91 1.36
C ILE A 16 -3.66 -6.81 1.59
N PHE A 17 -3.33 -5.84 2.45
CA PHE A 17 -4.19 -4.68 2.68
C PHE A 17 -3.70 -3.47 1.88
N GLY A 18 -4.52 -3.04 0.91
CA GLY A 18 -4.21 -2.00 -0.05
C GLY A 18 -4.07 -2.58 -1.46
N ALA A 19 -4.99 -2.18 -2.35
CA ALA A 19 -5.07 -2.69 -3.73
C ALA A 19 -4.67 -1.64 -4.78
N GLY A 20 -3.68 -0.81 -4.43
CA GLY A 20 -2.95 0.03 -5.38
C GLY A 20 -1.95 -0.80 -6.20
N VAL A 21 -1.03 -0.12 -6.90
CA VAL A 21 -0.02 -0.75 -7.77
C VAL A 21 0.75 -1.86 -7.04
N ILE A 22 1.38 -1.50 -5.91
CA ILE A 22 2.17 -2.42 -5.08
C ILE A 22 1.34 -3.63 -4.63
N GLY A 23 0.10 -3.41 -4.21
CA GLY A 23 -0.79 -4.48 -3.75
C GLY A 23 -1.11 -5.49 -4.84
N CYS A 24 -1.41 -5.00 -6.05
CA CYS A 24 -1.69 -5.83 -7.21
C CYS A 24 -0.45 -6.60 -7.69
N GLU A 25 0.73 -5.98 -7.69
CA GLU A 25 2.00 -6.63 -8.04
C GLU A 25 2.29 -7.81 -7.10
N TYR A 26 2.25 -7.60 -5.79
CA TYR A 26 2.48 -8.67 -4.83
C TYR A 26 1.38 -9.74 -4.87
N ALA A 27 0.12 -9.36 -5.12
CA ALA A 27 -0.95 -10.35 -5.30
C ALA A 27 -0.67 -11.27 -6.51
N SER A 28 -0.19 -10.70 -7.62
CA SER A 28 0.22 -11.46 -8.80
C SER A 28 1.41 -12.37 -8.52
N ILE A 29 2.47 -11.85 -7.89
CA ILE A 29 3.67 -12.62 -7.52
C ILE A 29 3.31 -13.81 -6.64
N PHE A 30 2.60 -13.57 -5.53
CA PHE A 30 2.31 -14.62 -4.55
C PHE A 30 1.29 -15.64 -5.07
N SER A 31 0.27 -15.21 -5.83
CA SER A 31 -0.64 -16.15 -6.49
C SER A 31 0.08 -17.02 -7.51
N GLY A 32 1.03 -16.46 -8.27
CA GLY A 32 1.90 -17.21 -9.19
C GLY A 32 2.79 -18.24 -8.48
N LEU A 33 3.15 -18.01 -7.22
CA LEU A 33 3.86 -18.96 -6.35
C LEU A 33 2.94 -19.98 -5.65
N GLY A 34 1.63 -19.97 -5.96
CA GLY A 34 0.65 -20.89 -5.39
C GLY A 34 0.13 -20.51 -3.99
N VAL A 35 0.42 -19.29 -3.53
CA VAL A 35 -0.10 -18.76 -2.26
C VAL A 35 -1.55 -18.33 -2.43
N LYS A 36 -2.41 -18.66 -1.47
CA LYS A 36 -3.78 -18.15 -1.43
C LYS A 36 -3.75 -16.69 -0.96
N VAL A 37 -4.16 -15.77 -1.82
CA VAL A 37 -4.10 -14.33 -1.55
C VAL A 37 -5.50 -13.76 -1.36
N ASP A 38 -5.72 -13.09 -0.22
CA ASP A 38 -6.85 -12.19 -0.01
C ASP A 38 -6.36 -10.75 -0.22
N LEU A 39 -6.80 -10.09 -1.30
CA LEU A 39 -6.46 -8.70 -1.63
C LEU A 39 -7.60 -7.78 -1.17
N ILE A 40 -7.33 -7.00 -0.12
CA ILE A 40 -8.30 -6.10 0.50
C ILE A 40 -8.17 -4.71 -0.13
N ASN A 41 -9.29 -4.22 -0.65
CA ASN A 41 -9.42 -2.92 -1.29
C ASN A 41 -10.49 -2.09 -0.57
N ASN A 42 -10.12 -0.88 -0.17
CA ASN A 42 -11.07 0.08 0.43
C ASN A 42 -11.86 0.87 -0.62
N ARG A 43 -11.58 0.67 -1.91
CA ARG A 43 -12.33 1.25 -3.03
C ARG A 43 -13.23 0.21 -3.68
N ASP A 44 -14.09 0.69 -4.58
CA ASP A 44 -15.03 -0.08 -5.38
C ASP A 44 -14.36 -0.85 -6.52
N SER A 45 -13.27 -0.34 -7.09
CA SER A 45 -12.47 -0.99 -8.15
C SER A 45 -10.97 -0.99 -7.85
N LEU A 46 -10.23 -1.92 -8.47
CA LEU A 46 -8.76 -1.92 -8.42
C LEU A 46 -8.23 -0.76 -9.25
N LEU A 47 -7.11 -0.15 -8.82
CA LEU A 47 -6.38 0.84 -9.61
C LEU A 47 -7.30 1.90 -10.27
N SER A 48 -8.28 2.42 -9.53
CA SER A 48 -9.35 3.31 -10.02
C SER A 48 -8.92 4.63 -10.68
N PHE A 49 -7.62 4.85 -10.86
CA PHE A 49 -7.02 5.95 -11.61
C PHE A 49 -6.64 5.54 -13.05
N LEU A 50 -6.72 4.25 -13.38
CA LEU A 50 -6.58 3.70 -14.73
C LEU A 50 -7.93 3.64 -15.43
N ASP A 51 -7.89 3.35 -16.73
CA ASP A 51 -9.07 3.05 -17.52
C ASP A 51 -9.84 1.82 -16.96
N ASP A 52 -11.17 1.87 -17.05
CA ASP A 52 -12.05 0.85 -16.49
C ASP A 52 -11.82 -0.52 -17.15
N GLU A 53 -11.59 -0.57 -18.48
CA GLU A 53 -11.36 -1.83 -19.19
C GLU A 53 -10.06 -2.51 -18.72
N ILE A 54 -9.03 -1.71 -18.42
CA ILE A 54 -7.75 -2.20 -17.90
C ILE A 54 -7.91 -2.73 -16.47
N SER A 55 -8.63 -1.99 -15.63
CA SER A 55 -8.87 -2.34 -14.22
C SER A 55 -9.71 -3.62 -14.10
N ASP A 56 -10.71 -3.78 -14.96
CA ASP A 56 -11.55 -4.97 -15.05
C ASP A 56 -10.78 -6.17 -15.60
N ALA A 57 -9.97 -6.00 -16.64
CA ALA A 57 -9.11 -7.05 -17.18
C ALA A 57 -8.14 -7.56 -16.11
N LEU A 58 -7.47 -6.67 -15.38
CA LEU A 58 -6.58 -7.05 -14.28
C LEU A 58 -7.34 -7.80 -13.18
N SER A 59 -8.50 -7.29 -12.76
CA SER A 59 -9.35 -7.93 -11.75
C SER A 59 -9.77 -9.34 -12.17
N TYR A 60 -10.14 -9.53 -13.44
CA TYR A 60 -10.47 -10.82 -14.02
C TYR A 60 -9.29 -11.80 -13.94
N HIS A 61 -8.11 -11.37 -14.37
CA HIS A 61 -6.91 -12.22 -14.37
C HIS A 61 -6.46 -12.59 -12.95
N LEU A 62 -6.44 -11.64 -12.02
CA LEU A 62 -6.11 -11.93 -10.61
C LEU A 62 -7.06 -12.96 -9.99
N ARG A 63 -8.38 -12.82 -10.22
CA ARG A 63 -9.37 -13.80 -9.76
C ARG A 63 -9.16 -15.17 -10.41
N LYS A 64 -8.84 -15.22 -11.70
CA LYS A 64 -8.51 -16.47 -12.41
C LYS A 64 -7.27 -17.17 -11.84
N HIS A 65 -6.32 -16.40 -11.30
CA HIS A 65 -5.14 -16.91 -10.59
C HIS A 65 -5.38 -17.20 -9.10
N GLY A 66 -6.63 -17.18 -8.63
CA GLY A 66 -6.98 -17.58 -7.27
C GLY A 66 -6.84 -16.48 -6.22
N VAL A 67 -6.67 -15.22 -6.65
CA VAL A 67 -6.72 -14.06 -5.74
C VAL A 67 -8.17 -13.74 -5.39
N LEU A 68 -8.49 -13.73 -4.10
CA LEU A 68 -9.78 -13.28 -3.59
C LEU A 68 -9.74 -11.77 -3.34
N ILE A 69 -10.41 -11.02 -4.22
CA ILE A 69 -10.46 -9.56 -4.14
C ILE A 69 -11.69 -9.12 -3.36
N ARG A 70 -11.51 -8.27 -2.36
CA ARG A 70 -12.59 -7.74 -1.53
C ARG A 70 -12.61 -6.22 -1.62
N HIS A 71 -13.59 -5.70 -2.35
CA HIS A 71 -13.83 -4.27 -2.51
C HIS A 71 -14.64 -3.70 -1.34
N ASN A 72 -14.53 -2.38 -1.16
CA ASN A 72 -15.27 -1.64 -0.13
C ASN A 72 -15.07 -2.19 1.29
N GLU A 73 -13.87 -2.68 1.59
CA GLU A 73 -13.51 -3.18 2.91
C GLU A 73 -12.52 -2.25 3.60
N GLU A 74 -12.80 -1.94 4.85
CA GLU A 74 -11.88 -1.24 5.75
C GLU A 74 -11.45 -2.18 6.88
N TYR A 75 -10.19 -2.10 7.28
CA TYR A 75 -9.74 -2.83 8.47
C TYR A 75 -10.24 -2.15 9.75
N GLU A 76 -10.46 -2.96 10.77
CA GLU A 76 -10.76 -2.56 12.13
C GLU A 76 -9.56 -2.85 13.04
N SER A 77 -9.04 -4.09 12.99
CA SER A 77 -7.86 -4.49 13.76
C SER A 77 -7.03 -5.54 13.03
N VAL A 78 -5.75 -5.63 13.40
CA VAL A 78 -4.83 -6.67 12.97
C VAL A 78 -4.15 -7.23 14.22
N GLU A 79 -4.35 -8.51 14.48
CA GLU A 79 -3.85 -9.21 15.66
C GLU A 79 -2.96 -10.38 15.20
N GLY A 80 -1.69 -10.38 15.61
CA GLY A 80 -0.75 -11.47 15.32
C GLY A 80 -0.60 -12.42 16.51
N ASP A 81 -0.37 -13.70 16.23
CA ASP A 81 -0.01 -14.73 17.21
C ASP A 81 1.03 -15.71 16.63
N GLU A 82 1.40 -16.74 17.39
CA GLU A 82 2.42 -17.72 16.99
C GLU A 82 2.10 -18.47 15.68
N ALA A 83 0.82 -18.55 15.31
CA ALA A 83 0.35 -19.28 14.14
C ALA A 83 -0.06 -18.36 12.96
N GLY A 84 0.22 -17.06 13.01
CA GLY A 84 -0.06 -16.12 11.92
C GLY A 84 -0.80 -14.85 12.38
N VAL A 85 -1.77 -14.40 11.58
CA VAL A 85 -2.44 -13.11 11.74
C VAL A 85 -3.94 -13.19 11.49
N VAL A 86 -4.71 -12.50 12.33
CA VAL A 86 -6.15 -12.27 12.15
C VAL A 86 -6.38 -10.81 11.79
N VAL A 87 -7.01 -10.57 10.65
CA VAL A 87 -7.50 -9.25 10.24
C VAL A 87 -9.00 -9.20 10.48
N ARG A 88 -9.45 -8.21 11.25
CA ARG A 88 -10.87 -7.88 11.43
C ARG A 88 -11.20 -6.70 10.53
N LEU A 89 -12.28 -6.82 9.76
CA LEU A 89 -12.79 -5.77 8.89
C LEU A 89 -13.99 -5.09 9.55
N LYS A 90 -14.22 -3.81 9.27
CA LYS A 90 -15.38 -3.06 9.79
C LYS A 90 -16.72 -3.65 9.36
N SER A 91 -16.74 -4.43 8.28
CA SER A 91 -17.91 -5.22 7.85
C SER A 91 -18.25 -6.37 8.81
N GLY A 92 -17.43 -6.64 9.83
CA GLY A 92 -17.56 -7.76 10.77
C GLY A 92 -16.86 -9.05 10.31
N LYS A 93 -16.33 -9.07 9.07
CA LYS A 93 -15.58 -10.23 8.54
C LYS A 93 -14.25 -10.38 9.28
N LYS A 94 -13.83 -11.64 9.44
CA LYS A 94 -12.56 -12.03 10.05
C LYS A 94 -11.79 -12.90 9.07
N ILE A 95 -10.54 -12.55 8.81
CA ILE A 95 -9.67 -13.25 7.87
C ILE A 95 -8.43 -13.73 8.61
N ARG A 96 -8.14 -15.03 8.54
CA ARG A 96 -6.94 -15.65 9.11
C ARG A 96 -5.96 -15.92 7.98
N ALA A 97 -4.69 -15.55 8.17
CA ALA A 97 -3.61 -15.87 7.24
C ALA A 97 -2.30 -16.15 7.98
N ASP A 98 -1.34 -16.72 7.26
CA ASP A 98 0.02 -16.96 7.78
C ASP A 98 0.81 -15.65 7.82
N ALA A 99 0.56 -14.77 6.85
CA ALA A 99 1.23 -13.47 6.74
C ALA A 99 0.25 -12.35 6.36
N PHE A 100 0.61 -11.13 6.73
CA PHE A 100 -0.10 -9.90 6.40
C PHE A 100 0.87 -8.90 5.76
N LEU A 101 0.49 -8.35 4.62
CA LEU A 101 1.24 -7.33 3.91
C LEU A 101 0.47 -6.01 3.91
N TRP A 102 1.03 -5.00 4.56
CA TRP A 102 0.55 -3.63 4.47
C TRP A 102 1.09 -2.93 3.21
N ALA A 103 0.18 -2.62 2.29
CA ALA A 103 0.43 -1.98 1.00
C ALA A 103 -0.50 -0.76 0.77
N ASN A 104 -0.86 -0.04 1.83
CA ASN A 104 -1.83 1.06 1.77
C ASN A 104 -1.19 2.45 1.50
N GLY A 105 -0.25 2.50 0.54
CA GLY A 105 0.42 3.73 0.14
C GLY A 105 1.66 4.10 0.95
N ARG A 106 2.34 5.17 0.51
CA ARG A 106 3.55 5.73 1.11
C ARG A 106 3.37 7.23 1.35
N THR A 107 4.02 7.73 2.40
CA THR A 107 4.05 9.14 2.81
C THR A 107 5.47 9.67 2.74
N GLY A 108 5.62 10.99 2.67
CA GLY A 108 6.93 11.62 2.69
C GLY A 108 7.61 11.41 4.04
N ASN A 109 8.92 11.15 4.01
CA ASN A 109 9.71 10.85 5.20
C ASN A 109 10.33 12.14 5.77
N THR A 110 9.51 12.99 6.38
CA THR A 110 9.92 14.34 6.85
C THR A 110 9.92 14.50 8.36
N ASP A 111 9.27 13.60 9.11
CA ASP A 111 9.03 13.74 10.56
C ASP A 111 10.30 13.90 11.42
N SER A 112 11.43 13.35 10.96
CA SER A 112 12.71 13.36 11.69
C SER A 112 13.72 14.38 11.18
N LEU A 113 13.34 15.22 10.21
CA LEU A 113 14.27 16.18 9.58
C LEU A 113 14.42 17.48 10.37
N GLY A 114 13.58 17.72 11.38
CA GLY A 114 13.62 18.94 12.18
C GLY A 114 13.24 20.19 11.38
N LEU A 115 12.27 20.08 10.46
CA LEU A 115 11.83 21.14 9.56
C LEU A 115 11.37 22.41 10.31
N GLU A 116 10.85 22.22 11.52
CA GLU A 116 10.44 23.30 12.42
C GLU A 116 11.60 24.23 12.80
N ASN A 117 12.83 23.73 12.87
CA ASN A 117 14.01 24.54 13.22
C ASN A 117 14.39 25.54 12.14
N ILE A 118 13.92 25.31 10.90
CA ILE A 118 14.16 26.17 9.75
C ILE A 118 12.89 26.86 9.27
N GLY A 119 11.73 26.59 9.89
CA GLY A 119 10.45 27.18 9.49
C GLY A 119 9.85 26.58 8.22
N LEU A 120 10.18 25.31 7.90
CA LEU A 120 9.49 24.55 6.85
C LEU A 120 8.39 23.69 7.46
N GLU A 121 7.32 23.50 6.71
CA GLU A 121 6.20 22.65 7.10
C GLU A 121 5.90 21.66 5.97
N ALA A 122 5.74 20.39 6.34
CA ALA A 122 5.27 19.37 5.43
C ALA A 122 3.73 19.32 5.42
N ASN A 123 3.13 18.99 4.28
CA ASN A 123 1.68 18.84 4.18
C ASN A 123 1.17 17.60 4.97
N GLY A 124 -0.15 17.38 4.97
CA GLY A 124 -0.77 16.23 5.67
C GLY A 124 -0.33 14.83 5.20
N ARG A 125 0.49 14.72 4.15
CA ARG A 125 1.12 13.48 3.68
C ARG A 125 2.62 13.41 3.95
N GLY A 126 3.17 14.36 4.72
CA GLY A 126 4.60 14.46 5.01
C GLY A 126 5.43 14.96 3.83
N GLN A 127 4.83 15.67 2.87
CA GLN A 127 5.51 16.15 1.66
C GLN A 127 5.84 17.64 1.73
N LEU A 128 6.93 18.04 1.08
CA LEU A 128 7.37 19.43 0.96
C LEU A 128 6.88 20.06 -0.34
N SER A 129 6.38 21.30 -0.25
CA SER A 129 6.07 22.10 -1.43
C SER A 129 7.36 22.67 -2.03
N VAL A 130 7.47 22.59 -3.36
CA VAL A 130 8.59 23.18 -4.12
C VAL A 130 8.10 23.93 -5.35
N ASP A 131 8.93 24.84 -5.86
CA ASP A 131 8.75 25.48 -7.17
C ASP A 131 9.21 24.57 -8.33
N GLU A 132 9.07 25.07 -9.57
CA GLU A 132 9.52 24.37 -10.80
C GLU A 132 11.04 24.11 -10.88
N HIS A 133 11.82 24.72 -9.97
CA HIS A 133 13.26 24.55 -9.83
C HIS A 133 13.62 23.74 -8.57
N TYR A 134 12.65 23.04 -7.97
CA TYR A 134 12.82 22.22 -6.76
C TYR A 134 13.19 23.00 -5.49
N ARG A 135 12.98 24.32 -5.46
CA ARG A 135 13.21 25.16 -4.27
C ARG A 135 12.01 25.12 -3.34
N THR A 136 12.29 24.97 -2.05
CA THR A 136 11.30 25.17 -0.99
C THR A 136 10.97 26.67 -0.82
N SER A 137 10.12 27.02 0.16
CA SER A 137 9.91 28.42 0.55
C SER A 137 11.17 29.12 1.06
N ILE A 138 12.24 28.37 1.37
CA ILE A 138 13.55 28.89 1.77
C ILE A 138 14.50 28.81 0.56
N PRO A 139 14.99 29.95 0.00
CA PRO A 139 15.64 29.98 -1.32
C PRO A 139 16.89 29.11 -1.51
N HIS A 140 17.55 28.72 -0.43
CA HIS A 140 18.77 27.91 -0.44
C HIS A 140 18.52 26.45 -0.03
N ILE A 141 17.27 26.06 0.21
CA ILE A 141 16.87 24.69 0.56
C ILE A 141 16.01 24.12 -0.56
N TYR A 142 16.39 22.94 -1.03
CA TYR A 142 15.78 22.24 -2.15
C TYR A 142 15.28 20.87 -1.69
N ALA A 143 14.27 20.33 -2.38
CA ALA A 143 13.75 18.99 -2.12
C ALA A 143 13.36 18.30 -3.44
N ALA A 144 13.55 16.98 -3.53
CA ALA A 144 13.28 16.22 -4.75
C ALA A 144 12.90 14.76 -4.43
N GLY A 145 12.27 14.07 -5.39
CA GLY A 145 11.79 12.69 -5.26
C GLY A 145 10.46 12.60 -4.50
N ASP A 146 10.15 11.42 -3.93
CA ASP A 146 8.86 11.16 -3.28
C ASP A 146 8.46 12.18 -2.18
N VAL A 147 9.46 12.83 -1.57
CA VAL A 147 9.26 13.82 -0.50
C VAL A 147 8.58 15.10 -0.99
N ILE A 148 8.62 15.40 -2.30
CA ILE A 148 7.87 16.52 -2.89
C ILE A 148 6.55 16.05 -3.53
N GLY A 149 6.20 14.78 -3.33
CA GLY A 149 5.01 14.18 -3.86
C GLY A 149 5.21 13.51 -5.22
N TRP A 150 4.09 13.30 -5.90
CA TRP A 150 4.09 12.62 -7.19
C TRP A 150 4.81 13.51 -8.21
N PRO A 151 5.65 12.96 -9.11
CA PRO A 151 6.07 13.72 -10.26
C PRO A 151 4.83 14.07 -11.07
N SER A 152 4.42 15.33 -11.03
CA SER A 152 3.67 15.97 -12.11
C SER A 152 4.66 16.56 -13.09
#